data_AF-A0A382KAH7-F1
#
_entry.id   AF-A0A382KAH7-F1
#
_cell.length_a   1.000
_cell.length_b   1.000
_cell.length_c   1.000
_cell.angle_alpha   90.00
_cell.angle_beta   90.00
_cell.angle_gamma   90.00
#
_symmetry.space_group_name_H-M   'P 1'
#
loop_
_entity.id
_entity.type
_entity.pdbx_description
1 polymer ?
#
loop_
_entity_poly.entity_id
_entity_poly.type
_entity_poly.pdbx_seq_one_letter_code
_entity_poly.pdbx_strand_id
1 'polypeptide(L)'
;VTVADFLLAANGVTVLCTGANAGDTGEVGGVIYTARSEIQIDGLIDAENYEPLVTTCTSNVTRMTRMFLEVDDFNQDIGSWDVSSVTKMDLMFYEAESFNQDIGSWDVSSVTDLTFMFQDAESFNQNLSGWCVSHIASKPTAFDVGATSWVLPRPVWGTCPS
;
A
#
# COMPACT_ATOMS: atom_id res chain seq x y z
N VAL A 1 -12.23 23.48 13.47
CA VAL A 1 -12.61 22.55 12.39
C VAL A 1 -11.44 22.55 11.43
N THR A 2 -10.67 21.45 11.38
CA THR A 2 -9.69 21.26 10.31
C THR A 2 -10.48 21.05 9.02
N VAL A 3 -10.17 21.81 7.98
CA VAL A 3 -10.78 21.61 6.65
C VAL A 3 -10.08 20.41 6.03
N ALA A 4 -10.85 19.46 5.48
CA ALA A 4 -10.29 18.34 4.74
C ALA A 4 -9.49 18.90 3.56
N ASP A 5 -8.22 18.50 3.45
CA ASP A 5 -7.32 18.96 2.39
C ASP A 5 -6.81 17.76 1.62
N PHE A 6 -6.93 17.82 0.29
CA PHE A 6 -6.47 16.81 -0.64
C PHE A 6 -5.34 17.39 -1.48
N LEU A 7 -4.16 16.78 -1.42
CA LEU A 7 -2.98 17.34 -2.07
C LEU A 7 -1.97 16.26 -2.47
N LEU A 8 -1.15 16.60 -3.46
CA LEU A 8 -0.02 15.77 -3.88
C LEU A 8 1.15 15.94 -2.91
N ALA A 9 1.66 14.84 -2.36
CA ALA A 9 2.79 14.84 -1.45
C ALA A 9 4.09 15.29 -2.15
N ALA A 10 5.12 15.58 -1.35
CA ALA A 10 6.40 16.06 -1.85
C ALA A 10 7.14 15.07 -2.75
N ASN A 11 6.83 13.76 -2.67
CA ASN A 11 7.37 12.73 -3.56
C ASN A 11 6.75 12.78 -4.97
N GLY A 12 5.72 13.60 -5.20
CA GLY A 12 5.07 13.76 -6.49
C GLY A 12 4.17 12.60 -6.92
N VAL A 13 3.93 11.61 -6.05
CA VAL A 13 3.16 10.39 -6.35
C VAL A 13 2.02 10.22 -5.36
N THR A 14 2.30 10.31 -4.06
CA THR A 14 1.34 10.03 -2.99
C THR A 14 0.28 11.12 -2.90
N VAL A 15 -0.99 10.73 -2.75
CA VAL A 15 -2.10 11.65 -2.49
C VAL A 15 -2.46 11.63 -1.02
N LEU A 16 -2.39 12.80 -0.38
CA LEU A 16 -2.77 12.99 1.01
C LEU A 16 -4.20 13.50 1.09
N CYS A 17 -4.95 13.08 2.11
CA CYS A 17 -6.30 13.55 2.45
C CYS A 17 -6.39 13.92 3.93
N THR A 18 -5.53 14.85 4.37
CA THR A 18 -5.41 15.22 5.79
C THR A 18 -6.69 15.87 6.30
N GLY A 19 -7.18 15.38 7.45
CA GLY A 19 -8.39 15.91 8.07
C GLY A 19 -9.70 15.52 7.36
N ALA A 20 -9.64 14.73 6.29
CA ALA A 20 -10.81 14.15 5.64
C ALA A 20 -11.40 13.01 6.49
N ASN A 21 -12.73 12.87 6.49
CA ASN A 21 -13.40 11.69 6.98
C ASN A 21 -13.60 10.68 5.84
N ALA A 22 -13.86 9.41 6.20
CA ALA A 22 -14.23 8.39 5.24
C ALA A 22 -15.46 8.83 4.41
N GLY A 23 -15.34 8.81 3.09
CA GLY A 23 -16.35 9.27 2.14
C GLY A 23 -16.20 10.72 1.67
N ASP A 24 -15.37 11.53 2.33
CA ASP A 24 -15.04 12.87 1.83
C ASP A 24 -14.26 12.76 0.51
N THR A 25 -14.47 13.73 -0.37
CA THR A 25 -13.81 13.80 -1.68
C THR A 25 -13.03 15.10 -1.85
N GLY A 26 -11.99 15.06 -2.68
CA GLY A 26 -11.21 16.24 -3.05
C GLY A 26 -10.49 16.03 -4.37
N GLU A 27 -10.11 17.14 -5.01
CA GLU A 27 -9.49 17.13 -6.33
C GLU A 27 -7.97 17.37 -6.24
N VAL A 28 -7.19 16.50 -6.88
CA VAL A 28 -5.74 16.65 -7.02
C VAL A 28 -5.39 16.48 -8.49
N GLY A 29 -4.84 17.53 -9.11
CA GLY A 29 -4.40 17.47 -10.51
C GLY A 29 -5.51 17.12 -11.53
N GLY A 30 -6.76 17.49 -11.27
CA GLY A 30 -7.90 17.18 -12.14
C GLY A 30 -8.56 15.82 -11.87
N VAL A 31 -8.08 15.05 -10.88
CA VAL A 31 -8.65 13.76 -10.49
C VAL A 31 -9.33 13.89 -9.13
N ILE A 32 -10.56 13.39 -9.02
CA ILE A 32 -11.31 13.37 -7.77
C ILE A 32 -10.92 12.10 -7.00
N TYR A 33 -10.40 12.28 -5.80
CA TYR A 33 -10.09 11.23 -4.85
C TYR A 33 -11.16 11.12 -3.78
N THR A 34 -11.36 9.91 -3.27
CA THR A 34 -12.20 9.63 -2.10
C THR A 34 -11.34 9.15 -0.95
N ALA A 35 -11.44 9.79 0.22
CA ALA A 35 -10.83 9.28 1.44
C ALA A 35 -11.60 8.03 1.89
N ARG A 36 -10.92 6.89 2.06
CA ARG A 36 -11.56 5.62 2.43
C ARG A 36 -11.00 5.03 3.72
N SER A 37 -11.86 4.34 4.46
CA SER A 37 -11.45 3.48 5.59
C SER A 37 -11.05 2.08 5.11
N GLU A 38 -10.40 1.31 5.99
CA GLU A 38 -10.08 -0.12 5.77
C GLU A 38 -11.31 -0.90 5.30
N ILE A 39 -12.43 -0.81 6.03
CA ILE A 39 -13.70 -1.50 5.69
C ILE A 39 -14.24 -1.08 4.32
N GLN A 40 -14.10 0.20 3.96
CA GLN A 40 -14.55 0.67 2.65
C GLN A 40 -13.67 0.18 1.51
N ILE A 41 -12.38 -0.11 1.77
CA ILE A 41 -11.49 -0.68 0.77
C ILE A 41 -11.80 -2.17 0.60
N ASP A 42 -11.93 -2.91 1.70
CA ASP A 42 -12.31 -4.33 1.68
C ASP A 42 -13.61 -4.55 0.88
N GLY A 43 -14.63 -3.70 1.10
CA GLY A 43 -15.88 -3.78 0.37
C GLY A 43 -15.79 -3.49 -1.13
N LEU A 44 -14.74 -2.83 -1.61
CA LEU A 44 -14.48 -2.63 -3.05
C LEU A 44 -13.77 -3.82 -3.68
N ILE A 45 -12.98 -4.54 -2.87
CA ILE A 45 -12.26 -5.75 -3.28
C ILE A 45 -13.25 -6.91 -3.44
N ASP A 46 -14.20 -7.05 -2.51
CA ASP A 46 -15.24 -8.08 -2.56
C ASP A 46 -16.36 -7.80 -3.58
N ALA A 47 -16.36 -6.63 -4.22
CA ALA A 47 -17.40 -6.25 -5.17
C ALA A 47 -17.30 -7.10 -6.45
N GLU A 48 -18.45 -7.46 -7.04
CA GLU A 48 -18.55 -8.32 -8.24
C GLU A 48 -17.73 -7.83 -9.46
N ASN A 49 -17.15 -6.61 -9.44
CA ASN A 49 -16.35 -6.04 -10.52
C ASN A 49 -15.15 -5.17 -10.08
N TYR A 50 -14.56 -5.37 -8.89
CA TYR A 50 -13.42 -4.58 -8.36
C TYR A 50 -13.50 -3.08 -8.68
N GLU A 51 -14.24 -2.32 -7.88
CA GLU A 51 -14.32 -0.87 -8.08
C GLU A 51 -12.93 -0.22 -8.08
N PRO A 52 -12.67 0.80 -8.93
CA PRO A 52 -11.33 1.35 -9.11
C PRO A 52 -10.73 1.90 -7.81
N LEU A 53 -9.62 1.33 -7.37
CA LEU A 53 -8.87 1.76 -6.19
C LEU A 53 -7.91 2.93 -6.47
N VAL A 54 -7.64 3.22 -7.74
CA VAL A 54 -6.70 4.28 -8.20
C VAL A 54 -7.09 5.69 -7.72
N THR A 55 -8.36 5.91 -7.38
CA THR A 55 -8.85 7.20 -6.83
C THR A 55 -9.07 7.17 -5.31
N THR A 56 -8.47 6.21 -4.62
CA THR A 56 -8.56 6.09 -3.17
C THR A 56 -7.43 6.85 -2.48
N CYS A 57 -7.78 7.66 -1.48
CA CYS A 57 -6.83 8.19 -0.53
C CYS A 57 -6.92 7.43 0.81
N THR A 58 -5.77 7.05 1.35
CA THR A 58 -5.63 6.17 2.51
C THR A 58 -4.99 6.83 3.74
N SER A 59 -4.83 8.16 3.77
CA SER A 59 -4.08 8.88 4.85
C SER A 59 -4.54 8.56 6.28
N ASN A 60 -5.80 8.15 6.46
CA ASN A 60 -6.36 7.79 7.78
C ASN A 60 -6.37 6.28 8.08
N VAL A 61 -5.88 5.45 7.16
CA VAL A 61 -5.80 4.00 7.33
C VAL A 61 -4.56 3.68 8.18
N THR A 62 -4.74 2.86 9.22
CA THR A 62 -3.65 2.49 10.15
C THR A 62 -3.30 1.00 10.10
N ARG A 63 -4.12 0.20 9.41
CA ARG A 63 -3.98 -1.25 9.24
C ARG A 63 -4.38 -1.62 7.82
N MET A 64 -3.58 -2.48 7.18
CA MET A 64 -3.84 -3.07 5.87
C MET A 64 -3.60 -4.59 5.89
N THR A 65 -3.75 -5.19 7.08
CA THR A 65 -3.58 -6.65 7.27
C THR A 65 -4.54 -7.41 6.36
N ARG A 66 -4.04 -8.34 5.54
CA ARG A 66 -4.84 -9.23 4.67
C ARG A 66 -5.73 -8.53 3.63
N MET A 67 -5.49 -7.25 3.32
CA MET A 67 -6.37 -6.46 2.44
C MET A 67 -6.55 -7.08 1.04
N PHE A 68 -5.50 -7.61 0.43
CA PHE A 68 -5.53 -8.29 -0.88
C PHE A 68 -5.13 -9.77 -0.78
N LEU A 69 -5.47 -10.40 0.34
CA LEU A 69 -5.19 -11.82 0.56
C LEU A 69 -5.95 -12.69 -0.45
N GLU A 70 -5.25 -13.57 -1.17
CA GLU A 70 -5.84 -14.55 -2.10
C GLU A 70 -6.69 -13.86 -3.20
N VAL A 71 -6.32 -12.63 -3.57
CA VAL A 71 -6.94 -11.89 -4.68
C VAL A 71 -6.06 -12.06 -5.92
N ASP A 72 -6.08 -13.27 -6.50
CA ASP A 72 -5.13 -13.75 -7.53
C ASP A 72 -4.94 -12.77 -8.70
N ASP A 73 -6.02 -12.15 -9.16
CA ASP A 73 -6.04 -11.24 -10.32
C ASP A 73 -5.79 -9.76 -9.96
N PHE A 74 -5.52 -9.44 -8.68
CA PHE A 74 -5.33 -8.05 -8.25
C PHE A 74 -4.06 -7.43 -8.83
N ASN A 75 -4.23 -6.39 -9.65
CA ASN A 75 -3.10 -5.62 -10.20
C ASN A 75 -3.44 -4.15 -10.47
N GLN A 76 -4.37 -3.57 -9.70
CA GLN A 76 -4.74 -2.16 -9.84
C GLN A 76 -3.66 -1.23 -9.31
N ASP A 77 -3.45 -0.09 -9.98
CA ASP A 77 -2.50 0.93 -9.52
C ASP A 77 -2.92 1.52 -8.17
N ILE A 78 -2.08 1.26 -7.17
CA ILE A 78 -2.18 1.76 -5.79
C ILE A 78 -0.91 2.51 -5.36
N GLY A 79 -0.05 2.89 -6.32
CA GLY A 79 1.22 3.56 -6.03
C GLY A 79 1.05 4.91 -5.34
N SER A 80 -0.10 5.58 -5.58
CA SER A 80 -0.44 6.87 -4.98
C SER A 80 -0.96 6.80 -3.55
N TRP A 81 -1.14 5.61 -2.98
CA TRP A 81 -1.66 5.46 -1.61
C TRP A 81 -0.72 6.08 -0.58
N ASP A 82 -1.31 6.73 0.42
CA ASP A 82 -0.60 7.22 1.60
C ASP A 82 -0.65 6.15 2.68
N VAL A 83 0.50 5.53 2.93
CA VAL A 83 0.66 4.47 3.93
C VAL A 83 1.49 4.92 5.13
N SER A 84 1.79 6.21 5.24
CA SER A 84 2.68 6.76 6.28
C SER A 84 2.13 6.60 7.70
N SER A 85 0.81 6.44 7.85
CA SER A 85 0.13 6.14 9.12
C SER A 85 -0.09 4.64 9.38
N VAL A 86 0.25 3.77 8.42
CA VAL A 86 -0.01 2.32 8.53
C VAL A 86 1.03 1.66 9.42
N THR A 87 0.56 0.80 10.34
CA THR A 87 1.43 0.12 11.31
C THR A 87 1.54 -1.39 11.08
N LYS A 88 0.59 -1.98 10.34
CA LYS A 88 0.46 -3.42 10.05
C LYS A 88 0.08 -3.65 8.60
N MET A 89 0.88 -4.47 7.90
CA MET A 89 0.68 -4.89 6.50
C MET A 89 0.94 -6.40 6.33
N ASP A 90 0.84 -7.17 7.42
CA ASP A 90 1.01 -8.62 7.38
C ASP A 90 -0.03 -9.26 6.45
N LEU A 91 0.41 -10.22 5.63
CA LEU A 91 -0.40 -10.95 4.64
C LEU A 91 -1.11 -10.06 3.59
N MET A 92 -0.72 -8.80 3.40
CA MET A 92 -1.45 -7.87 2.54
C MET A 92 -1.58 -8.35 1.09
N PHE A 93 -0.53 -8.93 0.50
CA PHE A 93 -0.50 -9.49 -0.87
C PHE A 93 -0.18 -10.99 -0.88
N TYR A 94 -0.50 -11.71 0.20
CA TYR A 94 -0.31 -13.16 0.23
C TYR A 94 -1.22 -13.80 -0.84
N GLU A 95 -0.63 -14.64 -1.70
CA GLU A 95 -1.30 -15.29 -2.85
C GLU A 95 -1.96 -14.28 -3.85
N ALA A 96 -1.57 -13.01 -3.86
CA ALA A 96 -1.98 -12.06 -4.89
C ALA A 96 -1.10 -12.24 -6.16
N GLU A 97 -1.28 -13.37 -6.84
CA GLU A 97 -0.36 -13.88 -7.88
C GLU A 97 -0.01 -12.87 -8.98
N SER A 98 -0.99 -12.05 -9.40
CA SER A 98 -0.85 -11.07 -10.50
C SER A 98 -0.29 -9.71 -10.07
N PHE A 99 -0.14 -9.45 -8.78
CA PHE A 99 0.20 -8.12 -8.29
C PHE A 99 1.64 -7.72 -8.66
N ASN A 100 1.79 -6.61 -9.40
CA ASN A 100 3.10 -6.10 -9.81
C ASN A 100 3.12 -4.58 -10.02
N GLN A 101 2.36 -3.82 -9.23
CA GLN A 101 2.35 -2.36 -9.32
C GLN A 101 3.49 -1.71 -8.52
N ASP A 102 3.98 -0.58 -9.01
CA ASP A 102 5.05 0.18 -8.35
C ASP A 102 4.55 0.77 -7.01
N ILE A 103 5.16 0.29 -5.94
CA ILE A 103 4.95 0.73 -4.56
C ILE A 103 6.26 1.19 -3.91
N GLY A 104 7.30 1.46 -4.71
CA GLY A 104 8.60 1.89 -4.22
C GLY A 104 8.58 3.26 -3.53
N SER A 105 7.59 4.09 -3.84
CA SER A 105 7.38 5.43 -3.25
C SER A 105 6.65 5.42 -1.91
N TRP A 106 6.17 4.27 -1.44
CA TRP A 106 5.45 4.16 -0.18
C TRP A 106 6.34 4.47 1.02
N ASP A 107 5.85 5.35 1.90
CA ASP A 107 6.46 5.60 3.22
C ASP A 107 6.00 4.54 4.21
N VAL A 108 6.77 3.46 4.33
CA VAL A 108 6.51 2.35 5.27
C VAL A 108 7.20 2.54 6.62
N SER A 109 7.69 3.75 6.95
CA SER A 109 8.50 3.99 8.15
C SER A 109 7.77 3.71 9.47
N SER A 110 6.43 3.79 9.47
CA SER A 110 5.59 3.45 10.63
C SER A 110 5.25 1.96 10.75
N VAL A 111 5.55 1.15 9.72
CA VAL A 111 5.16 -0.26 9.67
C VAL A 111 6.03 -1.09 10.60
N THR A 112 5.38 -1.93 11.40
CA THR A 112 6.04 -2.81 12.37
C THR A 112 5.95 -4.29 11.99
N ASP A 113 5.17 -4.62 10.96
CA ASP A 113 4.87 -6.00 10.58
C ASP A 113 4.61 -6.13 9.10
N LEU A 114 5.44 -6.94 8.46
CA LEU A 114 5.41 -7.28 7.03
C LEU A 114 5.46 -8.81 6.85
N THR A 115 5.07 -9.56 7.88
CA THR A 115 5.07 -11.03 7.86
C THR A 115 4.18 -11.52 6.71
N PHE A 116 4.70 -12.43 5.88
CA PHE A 116 3.98 -13.01 4.74
C PHE A 116 3.50 -12.00 3.68
N MET A 117 4.04 -10.77 3.62
CA MET A 117 3.45 -9.70 2.81
C MET A 117 3.31 -10.04 1.32
N PHE A 118 4.33 -10.67 0.70
CA PHE A 118 4.36 -11.06 -0.70
C PHE A 118 4.60 -12.57 -0.85
N GLN A 119 4.19 -13.38 0.13
CA GLN A 119 4.26 -14.82 -0.05
C GLN A 119 3.34 -15.21 -1.23
N ASP A 120 3.88 -15.99 -2.17
CA ASP A 120 3.18 -16.50 -3.35
C ASP A 120 2.60 -15.40 -4.27
N ALA A 121 3.07 -14.14 -4.14
CA ALA A 121 2.82 -13.06 -5.10
C ALA A 121 3.74 -13.22 -6.33
N GLU A 122 3.46 -14.24 -7.16
CA GLU A 122 4.39 -14.75 -8.18
C GLU A 122 4.92 -13.70 -9.15
N SER A 123 4.06 -12.76 -9.57
CA SER A 123 4.39 -11.73 -10.56
C SER A 123 5.15 -10.53 -9.98
N PHE A 124 5.21 -10.39 -8.66
CA PHE A 124 5.74 -9.18 -8.03
C PHE A 124 7.23 -9.02 -8.33
N ASN A 125 7.60 -7.85 -8.87
CA ASN A 125 8.99 -7.54 -9.21
C ASN A 125 9.22 -6.02 -9.21
N GLN A 126 9.17 -5.41 -8.03
CA GLN A 126 9.40 -3.98 -7.86
C GLN A 126 10.64 -3.69 -7.00
N ASN A 127 11.22 -2.51 -7.19
CA ASN A 127 12.37 -2.07 -6.42
C ASN A 127 11.91 -1.44 -5.10
N LEU A 128 12.19 -2.10 -3.99
CA LEU A 128 11.86 -1.63 -2.64
C LEU A 128 13.08 -1.22 -1.83
N SER A 129 14.24 -0.98 -2.46
CA SER A 129 15.47 -0.58 -1.75
C SER A 129 15.37 0.80 -1.09
N GLY A 130 14.36 1.59 -1.41
CA GLY A 130 14.11 2.91 -0.79
C GLY A 130 13.26 2.84 0.47
N TRP A 131 12.64 1.70 0.78
CA TRP A 131 11.77 1.57 1.93
C TRP A 131 12.52 1.75 3.26
N CYS A 132 11.99 2.62 4.12
CA CYS A 132 12.47 2.81 5.48
C CYS A 132 11.88 1.73 6.40
N VAL A 133 12.66 0.70 6.74
CA VAL A 133 12.24 -0.44 7.56
C VAL A 133 13.12 -0.58 8.82
N SER A 134 13.51 0.55 9.42
CA SER A 134 14.40 0.59 10.59
C SER A 134 13.83 -0.10 11.84
N HIS A 135 12.51 -0.25 11.91
CA HIS A 135 11.83 -0.97 13.01
C HIS A 135 11.81 -2.50 12.83
N ILE A 136 12.20 -3.00 11.65
CA ILE A 136 12.16 -4.43 11.30
C ILE A 136 13.61 -4.90 11.09
N ALA A 137 14.22 -5.40 12.17
CA ALA A 137 15.66 -5.65 12.26
C ALA A 137 16.19 -6.72 11.26
N SER A 138 15.32 -7.59 10.77
CA SER A 138 15.66 -8.66 9.83
C SER A 138 14.48 -8.97 8.92
N LYS A 139 14.74 -9.65 7.80
CA LYS A 139 13.70 -10.11 6.88
C LYS A 139 12.55 -10.82 7.64
N PRO A 140 11.30 -10.35 7.50
CA PRO A 140 10.12 -10.99 8.08
C PRO A 140 9.96 -12.42 7.60
N THR A 141 9.28 -13.23 8.42
CA THR A 141 8.92 -14.60 8.07
C THR A 141 8.18 -14.63 6.74
N ALA A 142 8.71 -15.42 5.80
CA ALA A 142 8.17 -15.64 4.46
C ALA A 142 7.69 -14.35 3.75
N PHE A 143 8.44 -13.26 3.92
CA PHE A 143 8.14 -11.97 3.30
C PHE A 143 7.83 -12.05 1.79
N ASP A 144 8.52 -12.93 1.07
CA ASP A 144 8.51 -13.05 -0.41
C ASP A 144 8.71 -14.51 -0.88
N VAL A 145 8.46 -15.50 -0.02
CA VAL A 145 8.58 -16.92 -0.43
C VAL A 145 7.55 -17.16 -1.52
N GLY A 146 7.96 -17.69 -2.69
CA GLY A 146 7.02 -17.90 -3.81
C GLY A 146 6.84 -16.69 -4.73
N ALA A 147 7.39 -15.51 -4.42
CA ALA A 147 7.48 -14.39 -5.36
C ALA A 147 8.54 -14.66 -6.45
N THR A 148 8.25 -15.61 -7.34
CA THR A 148 9.23 -16.22 -8.26
C THR A 148 9.79 -15.26 -9.30
N SER A 149 9.08 -14.19 -9.65
CA SER A 149 9.53 -13.16 -10.60
C SER A 149 10.45 -12.09 -9.97
N TRP A 150 10.59 -12.05 -8.63
CA TRP A 150 11.21 -10.92 -7.96
C TRP A 150 12.75 -10.92 -8.02
N VAL A 151 13.28 -10.17 -8.98
CA VAL A 151 14.73 -9.96 -9.20
C VAL A 151 15.21 -8.58 -8.79
N LEU A 152 14.32 -7.59 -8.69
CA LEU A 152 14.66 -6.24 -8.24
C LEU A 152 15.04 -6.21 -6.74
N PRO A 153 15.74 -5.14 -6.29
CA PRO A 153 16.18 -5.02 -4.91
C PRO A 153 15.03 -5.05 -3.91
N ARG A 154 15.24 -5.85 -2.85
CA ARG A 154 14.36 -5.94 -1.67
C ARG A 154 14.69 -4.82 -0.68
N PRO A 155 13.85 -4.61 0.36
CA PRO A 155 14.17 -3.69 1.43
C PRO A 155 15.49 -4.04 2.13
N VAL A 156 16.21 -3.00 2.57
CA VAL A 156 17.40 -3.17 3.40
C VAL A 156 16.97 -3.20 4.86
N TRP A 157 16.72 -4.41 5.37
CA TRP A 157 16.19 -4.64 6.71
C TRP A 157 16.99 -3.94 7.82
N GLY A 158 16.28 -3.32 8.77
CA GLY A 158 16.88 -2.59 9.88
C GLY A 158 17.46 -1.23 9.52
N THR A 159 17.14 -0.68 8.34
CA THR A 159 17.68 0.61 7.87
C THR A 159 16.61 1.56 7.35
N CYS A 160 16.98 2.83 7.21
CA CYS A 160 16.20 3.87 6.56
C CYS A 160 17.08 4.51 5.47
N PRO A 161 17.00 4.03 4.22
CA PRO A 161 17.78 4.57 3.10
C PRO A 161 17.47 6.05 2.87
N SER A 162 18.51 6.84 2.58
CA SER A 162 18.43 8.30 2.35
C SER A 162 18.42 8.66 0.87
#